data_AF-A0A7X6AA72-F1
#
_entry.id   AF-A0A7X6AA72-F1
#
_cell.length_a   1.000
_cell.length_b   1.000
_cell.length_c   1.000
_cell.angle_alpha   90.00
_cell.angle_beta   90.00
_cell.angle_gamma   90.00
#
_symmetry.space_group_name_H-M   'P 1'
#
loop_
_entity.id
_entity.type
_entity.pdbx_description
1 polymer ?
#
loop_
_entity_poly.entity_id
_entity_poly.type
_entity_poly.pdbx_seq_one_letter_code
_entity_poly.pdbx_strand_id
1 'polypeptide(L)' 'EPWPLVGEPDESKLQAVADRFLGVVFYVAAALVDEGVGTIEDTDIGARVGLRWPKGPFELINGLGTGAAL' A
#
# COMPACT_ATOMS: atom_id res chain seq x y z
N GLU A 1 -12.35 24.55 -8.96
CA GLU A 1 -12.34 25.01 -7.55
C GLU A 1 -11.71 23.95 -6.67
N PRO A 2 -11.06 24.31 -5.55
CA PRO A 2 -10.58 23.35 -4.56
C PRO A 2 -11.75 22.62 -3.89
N TRP A 3 -11.55 21.36 -3.50
CA TRP A 3 -12.59 20.55 -2.85
C TRP A 3 -12.95 21.14 -1.47
N PRO A 4 -14.24 21.17 -1.10
CA PRO A 4 -14.66 21.65 0.21
C PRO A 4 -14.33 20.59 1.28
N LEU A 5 -13.26 20.79 2.03
CA LEU A 5 -12.78 19.87 3.09
C LEU A 5 -13.37 20.19 4.48
N VAL A 6 -14.59 20.75 4.52
CA VAL A 6 -15.21 21.24 5.76
C VAL A 6 -16.13 20.18 6.35
N GLY A 7 -16.06 19.96 7.67
CA GLY A 7 -16.92 19.02 8.40
C GLY A 7 -16.15 17.83 8.99
N GLU A 8 -16.88 16.96 9.69
CA GLU A 8 -16.33 15.73 10.27
C GLU A 8 -16.16 14.63 9.20
N PRO A 9 -15.09 13.82 9.26
CA PRO A 9 -14.92 12.68 8.36
C PRO A 9 -16.08 11.67 8.50
N ASP A 10 -16.56 11.14 7.37
CA ASP A 10 -17.47 9.99 7.37
C ASP A 10 -16.68 8.73 7.73
N GLU A 11 -16.75 8.32 9.00
CA GLU A 11 -16.04 7.15 9.51
C GLU A 11 -16.40 5.85 8.76
N SER A 12 -17.61 5.77 8.17
CA SER A 12 -18.03 4.60 7.39
C SER A 12 -17.19 4.37 6.13
N LYS A 13 -16.44 5.39 5.67
CA LYS A 13 -15.57 5.31 4.48
C LYS A 13 -14.14 4.92 4.80
N LEU A 14 -13.71 4.99 6.06
CA LEU A 14 -12.30 4.83 6.41
C LEU A 14 -11.73 3.49 5.97
N GLN A 15 -12.48 2.40 6.18
CA GLN A 15 -12.03 1.07 5.77
C GLN A 15 -11.87 0.95 4.25
N ALA A 16 -12.86 1.40 3.47
CA ALA A 16 -12.80 1.35 2.02
C ALA A 16 -11.64 2.17 1.44
N VAL A 17 -11.31 3.30 2.08
CA VAL A 17 -10.16 4.13 1.73
C VAL A 17 -8.85 3.42 2.09
N ALA A 18 -8.75 2.82 3.27
CA ALA A 18 -7.58 2.05 3.69
C ALA A 18 -7.31 0.86 2.76
N ASP A 19 -8.34 0.08 2.44
CA ASP A 19 -8.25 -1.06 1.52
C ASP A 19 -7.76 -0.61 0.14
N ARG A 20 -8.27 0.52 -0.37
CA ARG A 20 -7.83 1.09 -1.65
C ARG A 20 -6.37 1.52 -1.61
N PHE A 21 -5.91 2.16 -0.53
CA PHE A 21 -4.51 2.55 -0.41
C PHE A 21 -3.59 1.34 -0.36
N LEU A 22 -3.93 0.30 0.41
CA LEU A 22 -3.16 -0.94 0.42
C LEU A 22 -3.15 -1.62 -0.95
N GLY A 23 -4.28 -1.68 -1.64
CA GLY A 23 -4.36 -2.22 -3.00
C GLY A 23 -3.44 -1.49 -3.99
N VAL A 24 -3.37 -0.15 -3.92
CA VAL A 24 -2.45 0.64 -4.75
C VAL A 24 -0.98 0.35 -4.40
N VAL A 25 -0.66 0.25 -3.11
CA VAL A 25 0.69 -0.09 -2.65
C VAL A 25 1.13 -1.45 -3.19
N PHE A 26 0.25 -2.45 -3.10
CA PHE A 26 0.55 -3.80 -3.57
C PHE A 26 0.70 -3.86 -5.09
N TYR A 27 -0.18 -3.16 -5.82
CA TYR A 27 -0.10 -3.07 -7.27
C TYR A 27 1.23 -2.45 -7.73
N VAL A 28 1.62 -1.31 -7.15
CA VAL A 28 2.86 -0.63 -7.53
C VAL A 28 4.10 -1.44 -7.16
N ALA A 29 4.12 -2.04 -5.97
CA ALA A 29 5.23 -2.91 -5.54
C ALA A 29 5.37 -4.14 -6.44
N ALA A 30 4.26 -4.78 -6.82
CA ALA A 30 4.26 -5.92 -7.74
C ALA A 30 4.75 -5.50 -9.13
N ALA A 31 4.27 -4.38 -9.67
CA ALA A 31 4.71 -3.87 -10.97
C ALA A 31 6.21 -3.57 -11.01
N LEU A 32 6.76 -2.96 -9.95
CA LEU A 32 8.21 -2.67 -9.86
C LEU A 32 9.06 -3.94 -9.94
N VAL A 33 8.63 -5.01 -9.27
CA VAL A 33 9.33 -6.30 -9.29
C VAL A 33 9.15 -7.01 -10.64
N ASP A 34 7.93 -7.01 -11.18
CA ASP A 34 7.60 -7.65 -12.46
C ASP A 34 8.37 -7.02 -13.63
N GLU A 35 8.49 -5.69 -13.64
CA GLU A 35 9.26 -4.94 -14.64
C GLU A 35 10.79 -5.04 -14.42
N GLY A 36 11.25 -5.70 -13.35
CA GLY A 36 12.67 -5.89 -13.04
C GLY A 36 13.38 -4.62 -12.57
N VAL A 37 12.64 -3.62 -12.07
CA VAL A 37 13.21 -2.38 -11.53
C VAL A 37 13.98 -2.63 -10.23
N GLY A 38 13.54 -3.62 -9.45
CA GLY A 38 14.19 -4.07 -8.22
C GLY A 38 13.71 -5.45 -7.80
N THR A 39 14.35 -6.02 -6.78
CA THR A 39 13.90 -7.28 -6.18
C THR A 39 12.78 -7.06 -5.16
N ILE A 40 12.15 -8.15 -4.70
CA ILE A 40 11.17 -8.10 -3.60
C ILE A 40 11.83 -7.51 -2.34
N GLU A 41 13.05 -7.96 -2.03
CA GLU A 41 13.83 -7.52 -0.89
C GLU A 41 14.20 -6.05 -0.99
N ASP A 42 14.67 -5.58 -2.16
CA ASP A 42 14.99 -4.17 -2.37
C ASP A 42 13.76 -3.28 -2.21
N THR A 43 12.61 -3.73 -2.70
CA THR A 43 11.33 -3.01 -2.61
C THR A 43 10.87 -2.88 -1.15
N ASP A 44 10.96 -3.97 -0.38
CA ASP A 44 10.64 -3.95 1.05
C ASP A 44 11.61 -3.08 1.86
N ILE A 45 12.92 -3.18 1.60
CA ILE A 45 13.92 -2.32 2.23
C ILE A 45 13.69 -0.86 1.86
N GLY A 46 13.37 -0.56 0.60
CA GLY A 46 13.05 0.78 0.13
C GLY A 46 11.87 1.40 0.90
N ALA A 47 10.79 0.65 1.10
CA ALA A 47 9.66 1.10 1.89
C ALA A 47 10.02 1.28 3.38
N ARG A 48 10.73 0.31 3.98
CA ARG A 48 11.07 0.35 5.40
C ARG A 48 12.10 1.42 5.76
N VAL A 49 13.07 1.66 4.90
CA VAL A 49 14.14 2.63 5.16
C VAL A 49 13.77 4.00 4.59
N GLY A 50 13.35 4.06 3.33
CA GLY A 50 13.04 5.30 2.64
C GLY A 50 11.77 5.98 3.15
N LEU A 51 10.72 5.19 3.39
CA LEU A 51 9.43 5.70 3.88
C LEU A 51 9.22 5.46 5.39
N ARG A 52 10.18 4.80 6.06
CA ARG A 52 10.11 4.43 7.48
C ARG A 52 8.91 3.56 7.83
N TRP A 53 8.48 2.73 6.88
CA TRP A 53 7.37 1.82 7.16
C TRP A 53 7.80 0.71 8.13
N PRO A 54 6.90 0.29 9.03
CA PRO A 54 7.20 -0.80 9.95
C PRO A 54 7.42 -2.13 9.21
N LYS A 55 6.70 -2.34 8.10
CA LYS A 55 6.78 -3.50 7.22
C LYS A 55 6.79 -3.05 5.76
N GLY A 56 7.52 -3.77 4.92
CA GLY A 56 7.51 -3.58 3.48
C GLY A 56 6.21 -4.07 2.83
N PRO A 57 5.92 -3.65 1.59
CA PRO A 57 4.75 -4.07 0.85
C PRO A 57 4.60 -5.60 0.73
N PHE A 58 5.67 -6.36 0.47
CA PHE A 58 5.59 -7.82 0.35
C PHE A 58 5.48 -8.52 1.71
N GLU A 59 6.13 -8.00 2.76
CA GLU A 59 5.84 -8.39 4.15
C GLU A 59 4.35 -8.21 4.51
N LEU A 60 3.72 -7.12 4.05
CA LEU A 60 2.29 -6.84 4.26
C LEU A 60 1.39 -7.79 3.46
N ILE A 61 1.69 -8.01 2.17
CA ILE A 61 0.96 -8.97 1.31
C ILE A 61 0.99 -10.37 1.94
N ASN A 62 2.16 -10.83 2.37
CA ASN A 62 2.33 -12.14 2.99
C ASN A 62 1.58 -12.26 4.33
N GLY A 63 1.52 -11.16 5.09
CA GLY A 63 0.79 -11.12 6.37
C GLY A 63 -0.73 -11.14 6.23
N LEU A 64 -1.28 -10.56 5.15
CA LEU A 64 -2.71 -10.58 4.84
C LEU A 64 -3.15 -11.90 4.17
N GLY A 65 -2.21 -12.60 3.50
CA GLY A 65 -2.48 -13.77 2.70
C GLY A 65 -3.05 -13.40 1.32
N THR A 66 -2.79 -14.23 0.31
CA THR A 66 -3.19 -13.96 -1.08
C THR A 66 -4.71 -13.90 -1.30
N GLY A 67 -5.50 -14.49 -0.40
CA GLY A 67 -6.97 -14.47 -0.47
C GLY A 67 -7.63 -13.16 0.00
N ALA A 68 -6.89 -12.27 0.66
CA ALA A 68 -7.35 -10.91 0.96
C ALA A 68 -6.82 -9.87 -0.05
N ALA A 69 -5.84 -10.27 -0.87
CA ALA A 69 -5.22 -9.44 -1.89
C ALA A 69 -5.88 -9.58 -3.29
N LEU A 70 -6.74 -10.59 -3.48
CA LEU A 70 -7.55 -10.87 -4.68
C LEU A 70 -9.04 -10.82 -4.32
#